data_AF-A0A8T2Z237-F1
#
_entry.id   AF-A0A8T2Z237-F1
#
_cell.length_a   1.000
_cell.length_b   1.000
_cell.length_c   1.000
_cell.angle_alpha   90.00
_cell.angle_beta   90.00
_cell.angle_gamma   90.00
#
_symmetry.space_group_name_H-M   'P 1'
#
loop_
_entity.id
_entity.type
_entity.pdbx_description
1 polymer ?
#
loop_
_entity_poly.entity_id
_entity_poly.type
_entity_poly.pdbx_seq_one_letter_code
_entity_poly.pdbx_strand_id
1 'polypeptide(L)'
;MASSFHEWESDPLFSAAEVVQDSSDRMESLFRRVLHQQSLVQSEHPDPRFLSSIEYHKRDLATILGTAKWQLEDFERAANSSIIANKSQTREDVISRHRQFIMAIREHINEVEKGVKGPSMGDSMRNSE
;
A
#
# COMPACT_ATOMS: atom_id res chain seq x y z
N MET A 1 -5.21 18.61 17.90
CA MET A 1 -5.02 17.82 16.66
C MET A 1 -4.26 18.58 15.56
N ALA A 2 -4.15 19.91 15.59
CA ALA A 2 -3.38 20.68 14.60
C ALA A 2 -1.84 20.63 14.78
N SER A 3 -1.34 20.13 15.92
CA SER A 3 0.10 20.09 16.21
C SER A 3 0.85 19.07 15.36
N SER A 4 0.27 17.90 15.08
CA SER A 4 0.94 16.81 14.35
C SER A 4 1.13 17.10 12.85
N PHE A 5 0.22 17.88 12.25
CA PHE A 5 0.32 18.26 10.84
C PHE A 5 1.42 19.30 10.62
N HIS A 6 1.47 20.33 11.48
CA HIS A 6 2.51 21.36 11.43
C HIS A 6 3.92 20.79 11.68
N GLU A 7 4.00 19.73 12.50
CA GLU A 7 5.25 19.00 12.72
C GLU A 7 5.76 18.29 11.47
N TRP A 8 4.86 17.77 10.62
CA TRP A 8 5.20 17.16 9.33
C TRP A 8 5.57 18.21 8.29
N GLU A 9 4.88 19.35 8.21
CA GLU A 9 5.23 20.42 7.25
C GLU A 9 6.67 20.94 7.43
N SER A 10 7.23 20.86 8.64
CA SER A 10 8.62 21.25 8.93
C SER A 10 9.65 20.15 8.66
N ASP A 11 9.20 18.94 8.32
CA ASP A 11 10.05 17.77 8.13
C ASP A 11 10.61 17.73 6.70
N PRO A 12 11.95 17.68 6.51
CA PRO A 12 12.55 17.58 5.17
C PRO A 12 12.11 16.36 4.37
N LEU A 13 11.62 15.30 5.02
CA LEU A 13 11.13 14.09 4.36
C LEU A 13 9.62 14.11 4.11
N PHE A 14 8.91 15.20 4.44
CA PHE A 14 7.46 15.28 4.27
C PHE A 14 6.99 14.98 2.84
N SER A 15 7.61 15.60 1.84
CA SER A 15 7.22 15.36 0.44
C SER A 15 7.47 13.91 0.01
N ALA A 16 8.48 13.24 0.57
CA ALA A 16 8.70 11.81 0.31
C ALA A 16 7.62 10.96 0.99
N ALA A 17 7.21 11.31 2.21
CA ALA A 17 6.10 10.64 2.91
C ALA A 17 4.77 10.80 2.15
N GLU A 18 4.47 11.99 1.61
CA GLU A 18 3.27 12.22 0.80
C GLU A 18 3.23 11.31 -0.43
N VAL A 19 4.35 11.13 -1.12
CA VAL A 19 4.43 10.25 -2.30
C VAL A 19 4.18 8.78 -1.94
N VAL A 20 4.72 8.33 -0.80
CA VAL A 20 4.47 6.99 -0.26
C VAL A 20 2.99 6.84 0.10
N GLN A 21 2.39 7.85 0.74
CA GLN A 21 0.98 7.83 1.13
C GLN A 21 0.05 7.83 -0.09
N ASP A 22 0.25 8.70 -1.08
CA ASP A 22 -0.57 8.73 -2.31
C ASP A 22 -0.55 7.37 -3.03
N SER A 23 0.64 6.76 -3.12
CA SER A 23 0.76 5.45 -3.77
C SER A 23 0.09 4.33 -2.96
N SER A 24 0.16 4.41 -1.62
CA SER A 24 -0.57 3.52 -0.72
C SER A 24 -2.10 3.68 -0.84
N ASP A 25 -2.61 4.91 -0.90
CA ASP A 25 -4.04 5.20 -1.02
C ASP A 25 -4.59 4.73 -2.37
N ARG A 26 -3.82 4.90 -3.46
CA ARG A 26 -4.16 4.39 -4.79
C ARG A 26 -4.19 2.87 -4.83
N MET A 27 -3.20 2.22 -4.19
CA MET A 27 -3.15 0.77 -4.04
C MET A 27 -4.43 0.25 -3.36
N GLU A 28 -4.83 0.85 -2.24
CA GLU A 28 -6.04 0.47 -1.50
C GLU A 28 -7.32 0.63 -2.32
N SER A 29 -7.46 1.79 -2.96
CA SER A 29 -8.62 2.10 -3.80
C SER A 29 -8.80 1.07 -4.91
N LEU A 30 -7.70 0.70 -5.58
CA LEU A 30 -7.73 -0.30 -6.63
C LEU A 30 -7.92 -1.72 -6.08
N PHE A 31 -7.35 -2.04 -4.92
CA PHE A 31 -7.57 -3.33 -4.24
C PHE A 31 -9.04 -3.54 -3.89
N ARG A 32 -9.69 -2.55 -3.27
CA ARG A 32 -11.14 -2.60 -2.98
C ARG A 32 -11.98 -2.74 -4.24
N ARG A 33 -11.58 -2.07 -5.33
CA ARG A 33 -12.25 -2.23 -6.63
C ARG A 33 -12.15 -3.66 -7.14
N VAL A 34 -10.95 -4.27 -7.11
CA VAL A 34 -10.75 -5.66 -7.53
C VAL A 34 -11.59 -6.62 -6.71
N LEU A 35 -11.59 -6.49 -5.37
CA LEU A 35 -12.41 -7.32 -4.48
C LEU A 35 -13.90 -7.19 -4.82
N HIS A 36 -14.38 -5.96 -5.03
CA HIS A 36 -15.77 -5.72 -5.41
C HIS A 36 -16.09 -6.38 -6.76
N GLN A 37 -15.25 -6.20 -7.78
CA GLN A 37 -15.48 -6.83 -9.07
C GLN A 37 -15.48 -8.37 -8.99
N GLN A 38 -14.56 -8.95 -8.24
CA GLN A 38 -14.53 -10.41 -7.99
C GLN A 38 -15.81 -10.89 -7.30
N SER A 39 -16.34 -10.13 -6.34
CA SER A 39 -17.60 -10.47 -5.67
C SER A 39 -18.81 -10.48 -6.61
N LEU A 40 -18.75 -9.78 -7.75
CA LEU A 40 -19.81 -9.73 -8.76
C LEU A 40 -19.74 -10.90 -9.77
N VAL A 41 -18.70 -11.74 -9.73
CA VAL A 41 -18.49 -12.86 -10.68
C VAL A 41 -19.45 -14.06 -10.43
N GLN A 42 -20.44 -13.91 -9.55
CA GLN A 42 -21.37 -14.97 -9.13
C GLN A 42 -22.30 -15.57 -10.21
N SER A 43 -22.22 -15.13 -11.47
CA SER A 43 -23.01 -15.68 -12.58
C SER A 43 -22.41 -16.97 -13.13
N GLU A 44 -23.23 -17.97 -13.50
CA GLU A 44 -22.80 -19.22 -14.16
C GLU A 44 -22.00 -18.97 -15.47
N HIS A 45 -22.20 -17.82 -16.12
CA HIS A 45 -21.48 -17.40 -17.33
C HIS A 45 -21.07 -15.91 -17.26
N PRO A 46 -19.95 -15.57 -16.61
CA PRO A 46 -19.50 -14.18 -16.52
C PRO A 46 -19.05 -13.64 -17.89
N ASP A 47 -19.38 -12.38 -18.20
CA ASP A 47 -18.98 -11.71 -19.44
C ASP A 47 -17.45 -11.77 -19.59
N PRO A 48 -16.90 -12.35 -20.68
CA PRO A 48 -15.46 -12.42 -20.91
C PRO A 48 -14.74 -11.07 -20.84
N ARG A 49 -15.41 -9.97 -21.23
CA ARG A 49 -14.86 -8.62 -21.10
C ARG A 49 -14.74 -8.17 -19.65
N PHE A 50 -15.69 -8.56 -18.81
CA PHE A 50 -15.66 -8.25 -17.37
C PHE A 50 -14.52 -9.00 -16.69
N LEU A 51 -14.32 -10.28 -16.99
CA LEU A 51 -13.17 -11.06 -16.52
C LEU A 51 -11.84 -10.43 -16.96
N SER A 52 -11.76 -9.99 -18.22
CA SER A 52 -10.57 -9.32 -18.76
C SER A 52 -10.27 -8.00 -18.02
N SER A 53 -11.31 -7.25 -17.65
CA SER A 53 -11.18 -6.03 -16.84
C SER A 53 -10.66 -6.31 -15.43
N ILE A 54 -11.12 -7.38 -14.78
CA ILE A 54 -10.60 -7.80 -13.46
C ILE A 54 -9.11 -8.12 -13.55
N GLU A 55 -8.70 -8.90 -14.57
CA GLU A 55 -7.30 -9.26 -14.75
C GLU A 55 -6.43 -8.03 -15.11
N TYR A 56 -6.98 -7.05 -15.84
CA TYR A 56 -6.30 -5.77 -16.06
C TYR A 56 -6.08 -5.02 -14.74
N HIS A 57 -7.12 -4.84 -13.92
CA HIS A 57 -6.99 -4.15 -12.63
C HIS A 57 -6.08 -4.91 -11.65
N LYS A 58 -6.01 -6.24 -11.69
CA LYS A 58 -5.06 -7.02 -10.88
C LYS A 58 -3.60 -6.77 -11.28
N ARG A 59 -3.32 -6.64 -12.58
CA ARG A 59 -1.98 -6.28 -13.06
C ARG A 59 -1.61 -4.86 -12.65
N ASP A 60 -2.53 -3.91 -12.82
CA ASP A 60 -2.34 -2.52 -12.41
C ASP A 60 -2.12 -2.41 -10.89
N LEU A 61 -2.89 -3.15 -10.09
CA LEU A 61 -2.69 -3.27 -8.65
C LEU A 61 -1.31 -3.82 -8.30
N ALA A 62 -0.83 -4.86 -9.01
CA ALA A 62 0.50 -5.40 -8.79
C ALA A 62 1.60 -4.38 -9.11
N THR A 63 1.42 -3.55 -10.14
CA THR A 63 2.33 -2.44 -10.46
C THR A 63 2.35 -1.39 -9.35
N ILE A 64 1.18 -0.89 -8.94
CA ILE A 64 1.09 0.15 -7.90
C ILE A 64 1.61 -0.37 -6.55
N LEU A 65 1.31 -1.62 -6.20
CA LEU A 65 1.86 -2.29 -5.02
C LEU A 65 3.39 -2.35 -5.05
N GLY A 66 3.99 -2.67 -6.21
CA GLY A 66 5.43 -2.64 -6.39
C GLY A 66 6.02 -1.24 -6.21
N THR A 67 5.35 -0.21 -6.75
CA THR A 67 5.73 1.20 -6.56
C THR A 67 5.68 1.62 -5.10
N ALA A 68 4.57 1.34 -4.40
CA ALA A 68 4.39 1.71 -3.00
C ALA A 68 5.45 1.06 -2.09
N LYS A 69 5.79 -0.21 -2.35
CA LYS A 69 6.89 -0.91 -1.65
C LYS A 69 8.23 -0.23 -1.86
N TRP A 70 8.60 0.01 -3.10
CA TRP A 70 9.88 0.61 -3.43
C TRP A 70 10.01 2.01 -2.83
N GLN A 71 8.96 2.83 -2.91
CA GLN A 71 8.97 4.17 -2.30
C GLN A 71 9.06 4.11 -0.77
N LEU A 72 8.39 3.14 -0.12
CA LEU A 72 8.50 2.96 1.32
C LEU A 72 9.93 2.55 1.74
N GLU A 73 10.56 1.65 0.99
CA GLU A 73 11.96 1.25 1.22
C GLU A 73 12.92 2.42 1.04
N ASP A 74 12.69 3.27 0.04
CA ASP A 74 13.50 4.46 -0.20
C ASP A 74 13.32 5.51 0.90
N PHE A 75 12.07 5.74 1.33
CA PHE A 75 11.76 6.61 2.48
C PHE A 75 12.43 6.10 3.76
N GLU A 76 12.35 4.80 4.05
CA GLU A 76 13.02 4.20 5.22
C GLU A 76 14.55 4.39 5.15
N ARG A 77 15.16 4.26 3.97
CA ARG A 77 16.58 4.53 3.78
C ARG A 77 16.90 6.01 4.07
N ALA A 78 16.12 6.94 3.53
CA ALA A 78 16.31 8.37 3.74
C ALA A 78 16.14 8.77 5.22
N ALA A 79 15.13 8.23 5.90
CA ALA A 79 14.89 8.44 7.33
C ALA A 79 16.06 7.91 8.19
N ASN A 80 16.59 6.73 7.87
CA ASN A 80 17.76 6.20 8.58
C ASN A 80 19.02 7.05 8.34
N SER A 81 19.23 7.53 7.11
CA SER A 81 20.35 8.43 6.79
C SER A 81 20.25 9.77 7.52
N SER A 82 19.04 10.33 7.66
CA SER A 82 18.83 11.61 8.34
C SER A 82 19.18 11.53 9.83
N ILE A 83 18.85 10.41 10.49
CA ILE A 83 19.20 10.11 11.89
C ILE A 83 20.72 10.04 12.06
N ILE A 84 21.42 9.36 11.14
CA ILE A 84 22.88 9.19 11.21
C ILE A 84 23.58 10.54 11.03
N ALA A 85 23.15 11.34 10.05
CA ALA A 85 23.74 12.63 9.73
C ALA A 85 23.55 13.68 10.83
N ASN A 86 22.41 13.66 11.51
CA ASN A 86 22.03 14.69 12.48
C ASN A 86 21.95 14.14 13.92
N LYS A 87 22.79 13.17 14.28
CA LYS A 87 22.74 12.49 15.60
C LYS A 87 22.67 13.41 16.82
N SER A 88 23.25 14.61 16.77
CA SER A 88 23.22 15.58 17.87
C SER A 88 21.98 16.49 17.90
N GLN A 89 21.20 16.53 16.81
CA GLN A 89 20.13 17.51 16.60
C GLN A 89 18.79 16.89 16.19
N THR A 90 18.78 15.60 15.85
CA THR A 90 17.56 14.86 15.51
C THR A 90 16.72 14.68 16.76
N ARG A 91 15.49 15.19 16.73
CA ARG A 91 14.57 15.07 17.86
C ARG A 91 13.93 13.68 17.87
N GLU A 92 13.83 13.07 19.04
CA GLU A 92 13.23 11.74 19.25
C GLU A 92 11.79 11.66 18.69
N ASP A 93 11.06 12.78 18.69
CA ASP A 93 9.69 12.86 18.15
C ASP A 93 9.64 12.68 16.62
N VAL A 94 10.64 13.18 15.87
CA VAL A 94 10.73 13.01 14.42
C VAL A 94 11.02 11.54 14.08
N ILE A 95 11.96 10.92 14.80
CA ILE A 95 12.32 9.51 14.64
C ILE A 95 11.11 8.62 14.90
N SER A 96 10.40 8.87 16.00
CA SER A 96 9.20 8.12 16.37
C SER A 96 8.12 8.22 15.30
N ARG A 97 7.95 9.40 14.72
CA ARG A 97 6.96 9.65 13.67
C ARG A 97 7.29 8.94 12.36
N HIS A 98 8.54 8.98 11.89
CA HIS A 98 8.97 8.22 10.71
C HIS A 98 8.76 6.72 10.91
N ARG A 99 9.10 6.18 12.09
CA ARG A 99 8.86 4.76 12.42
C ARG A 99 7.39 4.38 12.40
N GLN A 100 6.53 5.21 13.00
CA GLN A 100 5.09 4.98 12.99
C GLN A 100 4.52 5.01 11.57
N PHE A 101 4.95 5.97 10.75
CA PHE A 101 4.58 6.05 9.34
C PHE A 101 5.02 4.80 8.57
N ILE A 102 6.27 4.39 8.71
CA ILE A 102 6.81 3.20 8.02
C ILE A 102 6.05 1.95 8.41
N MET A 103 5.77 1.78 9.70
CA MET A 103 5.03 0.63 10.22
C MET A 103 3.61 0.59 9.65
N ALA A 104 2.87 1.71 9.69
CA ALA A 104 1.50 1.78 9.20
C ALA A 104 1.41 1.46 7.70
N ILE A 105 2.25 2.07 6.86
CA ILE A 105 2.24 1.78 5.41
C ILE A 105 2.66 0.34 5.14
N ARG A 106 3.63 -0.20 5.87
CA ARG A 106 4.06 -1.61 5.72
C ARG A 106 2.95 -2.59 6.05
N GLU A 107 2.22 -2.35 7.14
CA GLU A 107 1.05 -3.15 7.52
C GLU A 107 0.01 -3.12 6.41
N HIS A 108 -0.27 -1.94 5.87
CA HIS A 108 -1.23 -1.77 4.78
C HIS A 108 -0.82 -2.50 3.48
N ILE A 109 0.44 -2.37 3.07
CA ILE A 109 1.02 -3.13 1.95
C ILE A 109 0.86 -4.65 2.19
N ASN A 110 1.16 -5.12 3.41
CA ASN A 110 1.07 -6.54 3.75
C ASN A 110 -0.37 -7.08 3.65
N GLU A 111 -1.38 -6.28 4.02
CA GLU A 111 -2.79 -6.66 3.90
C GLU A 111 -3.20 -6.82 2.43
N VAL A 112 -2.86 -5.85 1.58
CA VAL A 112 -3.12 -5.91 0.14
C VAL A 112 -2.39 -7.10 -0.49
N GLU A 113 -1.12 -7.33 -0.14
CA GLU A 113 -0.35 -8.46 -0.65
C GLU A 113 -0.99 -9.81 -0.33
N LYS A 114 -1.48 -9.99 0.90
CA LYS A 114 -2.17 -11.23 1.30
C LYS A 114 -3.46 -11.40 0.51
N GLY A 115 -4.19 -10.32 0.26
CA GLY A 115 -5.40 -10.34 -0.57
C GLY A 115 -5.13 -10.70 -2.04
N VAL A 116 -4.01 -10.22 -2.60
CA VAL A 116 -3.61 -10.53 -3.98
C VAL A 116 -3.05 -11.95 -4.13
N LYS A 117 -2.31 -12.46 -3.12
CA LYS A 117 -1.74 -13.82 -3.10
C LYS A 117 -2.71 -14.90 -2.60
N GLY A 118 -3.82 -14.51 -1.99
CA GLY A 118 -4.85 -15.43 -1.50
C GLY A 118 -5.43 -16.29 -2.62
N PRO A 119 -6.08 -17.43 -2.30
CA PRO A 119 -6.63 -18.31 -3.31
C PRO A 119 -7.58 -17.49 -4.18
N SER A 120 -7.35 -17.52 -5.50
CA SER A 120 -8.39 -17.20 -6.47
C SER A 120 -9.62 -17.97 -6.01
N MET A 121 -10.74 -17.30 -5.71
CA MET A 121 -11.97 -17.95 -5.22
C MET A 121 -12.53 -19.01 -6.20
N GLY A 122 -11.85 -19.32 -7.31
CA GLY A 122 -12.11 -20.47 -8.17
C GLY A 122 -11.61 -21.82 -7.66
N ASP A 123 -10.80 -21.91 -6.60
CA ASP A 123 -10.32 -23.21 -6.09
C ASP A 123 -11.18 -23.82 -4.96
N SER A 124 -12.16 -23.06 -4.45
CA SER A 124 -13.07 -23.54 -3.40
C SER A 124 -14.22 -24.41 -3.91
N MET A 125 -14.37 -24.59 -5.23
CA MET A 125 -15.46 -25.37 -5.86
C MET A 125 -15.01 -26.70 -6.50
N ARG A 126 -13.76 -27.13 -6.33
CA ARG A 126 -13.26 -28.42 -6.90
C ARG A 126 -13.21 -29.59 -5.91
N ASN A 127 -13.62 -29.40 -4.66
CA ASN A 127 -13.49 -30.44 -3.62
C ASN A 127 -14.87 -30.94 -3.12
N SER A 128 -15.78 -31.22 -4.05
CA SER A 128 -17.01 -31.95 -3.77
C SER A 128 -17.36 -32.85 -4.95
N GLU A 129 -16.56 -33.91 -5.12
CA GLU A 129 -16.96 -35.16 -5.78
C GLU A 129 -16.61 -36.33 -4.85
#